data_AF-A0A9P8CFP5-F1
#
_entry.id   AF-A0A9P8CFP5-F1
#
_cell.length_a   1.000
_cell.length_b   1.000
_cell.length_c   1.000
_cell.angle_alpha   90.00
_cell.angle_beta   90.00
_cell.angle_gamma   90.00
#
_symmetry.space_group_name_H-M   'P 1'
#
loop_
_entity.id
_entity.type
_entity.pdbx_description
1 polymer ?
#
loop_
_entity_poly.entity_id
_entity_poly.type
_entity_poly.pdbx_seq_one_letter_code
_entity_poly.pdbx_strand_id
1 'polypeptide(L)' 'LLRQIRRIQEESHQAWAIVDGLEILPEQAMAQFELMTGRRAPKQKMRQTVQQKYHRYE' A
#
# COMPACT_ATOMS: atom_id res chain seq x y z
N LEU A 1 -11.97 -2.73 7.43
CA LEU A 1 -10.83 -3.05 8.31
C LEU A 1 -10.12 -1.80 8.83
N LEU A 2 -9.50 -0.95 8.00
CA LEU A 2 -8.77 0.25 8.46
C LEU A 2 -9.60 1.19 9.34
N ARG A 3 -10.88 1.42 9.01
CA ARG A 3 -11.82 2.18 9.85
C ARG A 3 -12.01 1.59 11.25
N GLN A 4 -12.03 0.26 11.37
CA GLN A 4 -12.18 -0.41 12.67
C GLN A 4 -10.89 -0.32 13.49
N ILE A 5 -9.73 -0.46 12.83
CA ILE A 5 -8.43 -0.33 13.50
C ILE A 5 -8.20 1.10 14.01
N ARG A 6 -8.58 2.13 13.22
CA ARG A 6 -8.55 3.54 13.66
C ARG A 6 -9.41 3.77 14.89
N ARG A 7 -10.63 3.21 14.91
CA ARG A 7 -11.52 3.30 16.08
C ARG A 7 -10.90 2.66 17.33
N ILE A 8 -10.33 1.47 17.21
CA ILE A 8 -9.65 0.80 18.33
C ILE A 8 -8.45 1.62 18.83
N GLN A 9 -7.71 2.26 17.92
CA GLN A 9 -6.61 3.14 18.28
C GLN A 9 -7.08 4.36 19.10
N GLU A 10 -8.16 5.02 18.66
CA GLU A 10 -8.77 6.16 19.34
C GLU A 10 -9.28 5.78 20.74
N GLU A 11 -9.92 4.61 20.87
CA GLU A 11 -10.46 4.10 22.14
C GLU A 11 -9.38 3.60 23.12
N SER A 12 -8.22 3.15 22.63
CA SER A 12 -7.12 2.59 23.45
C SER A 12 -6.05 3.60 23.86
N HIS A 13 -6.10 4.85 23.37
CA HIS A 13 -5.07 5.89 23.55
C HIS A 13 -3.64 5.43 23.18
N GLN A 14 -3.53 4.44 22.29
CA GLN A 14 -2.26 3.80 21.95
C GLN A 14 -1.63 4.45 20.70
N ALA A 15 -0.36 4.83 20.79
CA ALA A 15 0.35 5.60 19.76
C ALA A 15 0.89 4.72 18.60
N TRP A 16 0.06 3.88 17.99
CA TRP A 16 0.46 3.07 16.83
C TRP A 16 0.36 3.87 15.53
N ALA A 17 1.29 3.65 14.59
CA ALA A 17 1.14 4.18 13.23
C ALA A 17 0.34 3.17 12.39
N ILE A 18 -0.86 3.55 11.95
CA ILE A 18 -1.65 2.73 11.03
C ILE A 18 -1.13 2.98 9.61
N VAL A 19 -0.49 1.96 9.04
CA VAL A 19 -0.03 1.96 7.66
C VAL A 19 -1.08 1.27 6.78
N ASP A 20 -1.50 1.91 5.71
CA ASP A 20 -2.37 1.29 4.73
C ASP A 20 -1.57 0.25 3.92
N GLY A 21 -2.10 -0.98 3.82
CA GLY A 21 -1.47 -2.04 3.03
C GLY A 21 -1.25 -1.67 1.56
N LEU A 22 -2.01 -0.71 1.03
CA LEU A 22 -1.85 -0.18 -0.33
C LEU A 22 -0.62 0.68 -0.52
N GLU A 23 -0.01 1.19 0.55
CA GLU A 23 1.28 1.87 0.49
C GLU A 23 2.43 0.88 0.29
N ILE A 24 2.28 -0.34 0.82
CA ILE A 24 3.28 -1.41 0.76
C ILE A 24 3.12 -2.27 -0.52
N LEU A 25 1.89 -2.41 -1.03
CA LEU A 25 1.57 -3.23 -2.19
C LEU A 25 2.43 -2.92 -3.45
N PRO A 26 2.67 -1.64 -3.84
CA PRO A 26 3.52 -1.33 -4.98
C PRO A 26 4.96 -1.80 -4.77
N GLU A 27 5.49 -1.67 -3.55
CA GLU A 27 6.88 -2.04 -3.24
C GLU A 27 7.09 -3.55 -3.34
N GLN A 28 6.12 -4.34 -2.87
CA GLN A 28 6.15 -5.79 -3.05
C GLN A 28 6.04 -6.19 -4.54
N ALA A 29 5.13 -5.55 -5.28
CA ALA A 29 4.97 -5.83 -6.71
C ALA A 29 6.23 -5.48 -7.52
N MET A 30 6.95 -4.42 -7.14
CA MET A 30 8.23 -4.06 -7.78
C MET A 30 9.29 -5.14 -7.57
N ALA A 31 9.42 -5.64 -6.33
CA ALA A 31 10.35 -6.73 -6.03
C ALA A 31 10.01 -8.00 -6.82
N GLN A 32 8.72 -8.34 -6.93
CA GLN A 32 8.27 -9.47 -7.75
C GLN A 32 8.58 -9.27 -9.24
N PHE A 33 8.35 -8.07 -9.78
CA PHE A 33 8.65 -7.75 -11.17
C PHE A 33 10.15 -7.93 -11.48
N GLU A 34 11.02 -7.39 -10.63
CA GLU A 34 12.47 -7.51 -10.79
C GLU A 34 12.92 -8.97 -10.72
N LEU A 35 12.39 -9.73 -9.75
CA LEU A 35 12.68 -11.16 -9.60
C LEU A 35 12.26 -11.97 -10.84
N MET A 36 11.08 -11.71 -11.39
CA MET A 36 10.51 -12.51 -12.49
C MET A 36 11.06 -12.14 -13.87
N THR A 37 11.50 -10.89 -14.05
CA THR A 37 11.89 -10.38 -15.38
C THR A 37 13.38 -10.10 -15.52
N GLY A 38 14.12 -10.03 -14.41
CA GLY A 38 15.51 -9.58 -14.38
C GLY A 38 15.69 -8.11 -14.77
N ARG A 39 14.59 -7.34 -14.92
CA ARG A 39 14.60 -5.94 -15.33
C ARG A 39 14.22 -5.05 -14.15
N ARG A 40 14.86 -3.89 -14.05
CA ARG A 40 14.52 -2.86 -13.05
C ARG A 40 13.04 -2.50 -13.13
N ALA A 41 12.37 -2.47 -11.98
CA ALA A 41 10.95 -2.17 -11.92
C ALA A 41 10.67 -0.71 -12.32
N PRO A 42 9.62 -0.46 -13.12
CA PRO A 42 9.18 0.90 -13.45
C PRO A 42 8.41 1.52 -12.27
N LYS A 43 9.15 1.90 -11.23
CA LYS A 43 8.62 2.29 -9.90
C LYS A 43 7.52 3.34 -9.94
N GLN A 44 7.75 4.44 -10.66
CA GLN A 44 6.80 5.55 -10.73
C GLN A 44 5.48 5.12 -11.40
N LYS A 45 5.57 4.34 -12.48
CA LYS A 45 4.38 3.86 -13.19
C LYS A 45 3.56 2.91 -12.33
N MET A 46 4.22 1.99 -11.64
CA MET A 46 3.56 1.03 -10.76
C MET A 46 2.85 1.72 -9.59
N ARG A 47 3.49 2.70 -8.94
CA ARG A 47 2.85 3.50 -7.87
C ARG A 47 1.64 4.27 -8.37
N GLN A 48 1.77 4.96 -9.51
CA GLN A 48 0.66 5.73 -10.09
C GLN A 48 -0.53 4.84 -10.46
N THR A 49 -0.29 3.65 -11.02
CA THR A 49 -1.37 2.72 -11.39
C THR A 49 -2.15 2.23 -10.18
N VAL A 50 -1.47 1.92 -9.06
CA VAL A 50 -2.14 1.52 -7.82
C VAL A 50 -2.98 2.66 -7.27
N GLN A 51 -2.42 3.87 -7.19
CA GLN A 51 -3.15 5.06 -6.71
C GLN A 51 -4.39 5.37 -7.56
N GLN A 52 -4.25 5.37 -8.89
CA GLN A 52 -5.36 5.65 -9.82
C GLN A 52 -6.48 4.62 -9.72
N LYS A 53 -6.14 3.33 -9.60
CA LYS A 53 -7.16 2.29 -9.43
C LYS A 53 -7.82 2.37 -8.06
N TYR A 54 -7.06 2.68 -7.00
CA TYR A 54 -7.63 2.72 -5.67
C TYR A 54 -8.71 3.80 -5.53
N HIS A 55 -8.45 5.00 -6.05
CA HIS A 55 -9.45 6.10 -6.08
C HIS A 55 -10.69 5.79 -6.93
N ARG A 56 -10.62 4.79 -7.82
CA ARG A 56 -11.75 4.38 -8.66
C ARG A 56 -12.71 3.40 -7.96
N TYR A 57 -12.29 2.79 -6.85
CA TYR A 57 -13.06 1.79 -6.11
C TYR A 57 -13.47 2.25 -4.70
N GLU A 58 -13.14 3.49 -4.32
CA GLU A 58 -13.80 4.23 -3.24
C GLU A 58 -15.09 4.88 -3.75
#